data_AF-A0A550HAY5-F1
#
_entry.id   AF-A0A550HAY5-F1
#
_cell.length_a   1.000
_cell.length_b   1.000
_cell.length_c   1.000
_cell.angle_alpha   90.00
_cell.angle_beta   90.00
_cell.angle_gamma   90.00
#
_symmetry.space_group_name_H-M   'P 1'
#
loop_
_entity.id
_entity.type
_entity.pdbx_description
1 polymer ?
#
loop_
_entity_poly.entity_id
_entity_poly.type
_entity_poly.pdbx_seq_one_letter_code
_entity_poly.pdbx_strand_id
1 'polypeptide(L)'
;MSFTDQKPFVATEKDVKATWSGVPNGKNFRCAWCGYKFKEGDTVRWVYTNDPSYRGLEIGGNPFICISCDGDKADIISRLAKMAQEAKEKYWWFLMRYGE
;
A
#
# COMPACT_ATOMS: atom_id res chain seq x y z
N MET A 1 8.59 -12.82 -13.18
CA MET A 1 7.60 -12.69 -12.09
C MET A 1 7.14 -11.23 -12.07
N SER A 2 5.84 -10.99 -11.88
CA SER A 2 5.28 -9.62 -11.77
C SER A 2 4.89 -9.38 -10.33
N PHE A 3 5.24 -8.24 -9.74
CA PHE A 3 4.84 -7.88 -8.38
C PHE A 3 3.30 -7.84 -8.19
N THR A 4 2.54 -7.77 -9.29
CA THR A 4 1.07 -7.69 -9.28
C THR A 4 0.37 -9.03 -9.03
N ASP A 5 1.09 -10.14 -8.99
CA ASP A 5 0.50 -11.46 -8.69
C ASP A 5 0.16 -11.65 -7.21
N GLN A 6 0.45 -10.64 -6.38
CA GLN A 6 0.19 -10.58 -4.94
C GLN A 6 0.94 -11.65 -4.13
N LYS A 7 1.96 -12.28 -4.71
CA LYS A 7 2.87 -13.18 -3.99
C LYS A 7 4.07 -12.41 -3.47
N PRO A 8 4.68 -12.85 -2.35
CA PRO A 8 5.96 -12.31 -1.92
C PRO A 8 7.01 -12.47 -3.01
N PHE A 9 7.81 -11.42 -3.22
CA PHE A 9 8.94 -11.40 -4.15
C PHE A 9 10.15 -10.74 -3.49
N VAL A 10 11.33 -11.04 -4.00
CA VAL A 10 12.58 -10.40 -3.58
C VAL A 10 12.74 -9.09 -4.35
N ALA A 11 12.86 -7.98 -3.63
CA ALA A 11 13.10 -6.68 -4.21
C ALA A 11 14.43 -6.66 -4.95
N THR A 12 14.40 -6.24 -6.21
CA THR A 12 15.59 -6.06 -7.04
C THR A 12 16.10 -4.62 -6.96
N GLU A 13 17.33 -4.36 -7.40
CA GLU A 13 17.85 -2.99 -7.56
C GLU A 13 16.91 -2.11 -8.41
N LYS A 14 16.30 -2.70 -9.44
CA LYS A 14 15.32 -2.01 -10.31
C LYS A 14 14.11 -1.53 -9.51
N ASP A 15 13.55 -2.37 -8.65
CA ASP A 15 12.37 -2.03 -7.84
C ASP A 15 12.67 -0.89 -6.86
N VAL A 16 13.86 -0.93 -6.25
CA VAL A 16 14.32 0.09 -5.28
C VAL A 16 14.57 1.45 -5.94
N LYS A 17 14.80 1.49 -7.25
CA LYS A 17 15.00 2.74 -8.01
C LYS A 17 13.76 3.17 -8.80
N ALA A 18 12.76 2.29 -8.95
CA ALA A 18 11.58 2.57 -9.76
C ALA A 18 10.73 3.72 -9.21
N THR A 19 9.90 4.29 -10.07
CA THR A 19 8.89 5.27 -9.69
C THR A 19 7.66 4.55 -9.14
N TRP A 20 7.33 4.81 -7.87
CA TRP A 20 6.16 4.22 -7.21
C TRP A 20 5.18 5.33 -6.81
N SER A 21 3.91 5.16 -7.20
CA SER A 21 2.85 6.15 -6.98
C SER A 21 3.23 7.55 -7.48
N GLY A 22 3.86 7.62 -8.66
CA GLY A 22 4.32 8.88 -9.27
C GLY A 22 5.57 9.50 -8.64
N VAL A 23 6.14 8.90 -7.58
CA VAL A 23 7.32 9.45 -6.90
C VAL A 23 8.59 8.69 -7.34
N PRO A 24 9.59 9.38 -7.94
CA PRO A 24 10.78 8.73 -8.50
C PRO A 24 11.75 8.21 -7.42
N ASN A 25 12.74 7.44 -7.86
CA ASN A 25 13.87 6.95 -7.05
C ASN A 25 13.46 6.10 -5.84
N GLY A 26 12.39 5.30 -5.99
CA GLY A 26 11.90 4.39 -4.96
C GLY A 26 11.52 5.04 -3.64
N LYS A 27 11.24 6.34 -3.62
CA LYS A 27 10.93 7.05 -2.36
C LYS A 27 9.71 6.47 -1.64
N ASN A 28 8.74 5.97 -2.41
CA ASN A 28 7.51 5.34 -1.92
C ASN A 28 7.58 3.81 -1.88
N PHE A 29 8.74 3.20 -2.19
CA PHE A 29 8.92 1.76 -2.05
C PHE A 29 9.18 1.42 -0.57
N ARG A 30 8.09 1.41 0.21
CA ARG A 30 8.11 1.28 1.67
C ARG A 30 6.96 0.42 2.16
N CYS A 31 7.14 -0.22 3.32
CA CYS A 31 6.05 -0.91 3.97
C CYS A 31 4.98 0.10 4.43
N ALA A 32 3.72 -0.15 4.08
CA ALA A 32 2.61 0.70 4.48
C ALA A 32 2.35 0.71 6.00
N TRP A 33 2.79 -0.31 6.72
CA TRP A 33 2.56 -0.46 8.16
C TRP A 33 3.66 0.15 9.02
N CYS A 34 4.91 -0.23 8.79
CA CYS A 34 6.03 0.23 9.61
C CYS A 34 6.85 1.35 8.97
N GLY A 35 6.55 1.75 7.73
CA GLY A 35 7.28 2.78 6.99
C GLY A 35 8.69 2.39 6.56
N TYR A 36 9.12 1.14 6.84
CA TYR A 36 10.43 0.63 6.47
C TYR A 36 10.65 0.78 4.96
N LYS A 37 11.77 1.39 4.57
CA LYS A 37 12.16 1.54 3.18
C LYS A 37 12.86 0.29 2.70
N PHE A 38 12.26 -0.36 1.71
CA PHE A 38 12.81 -1.57 1.14
C PHE A 38 14.16 -1.31 0.45
N LYS A 39 15.02 -2.31 0.55
CA LYS A 39 16.33 -2.42 -0.07
C LYS A 39 16.33 -3.64 -0.98
N GLU A 40 17.34 -3.73 -1.83
CA GLU A 40 17.56 -4.91 -2.65
C GLU A 40 17.78 -6.13 -1.75
N GLY A 41 17.16 -7.26 -2.10
CA GLY A 41 17.17 -8.48 -1.30
C GLY A 41 16.03 -8.59 -0.28
N ASP A 42 15.31 -7.51 0.03
CA ASP A 42 14.18 -7.58 0.95
C ASP A 42 13.00 -8.36 0.34
N THR A 43 12.29 -9.13 1.17
CA THR A 43 11.03 -9.76 0.75
C THR A 43 9.88 -8.78 0.92
N VAL A 44 9.17 -8.55 -0.19
CA VAL A 44 8.09 -7.59 -0.32
C VAL A 44 6.86 -8.28 -0.89
N ARG A 45 5.68 -7.93 -0.39
CA ARG A 45 4.42 -8.30 -1.03
C ARG A 45 3.64 -7.05 -1.40
N TRP A 46 3.24 -6.94 -2.66
CA TRP A 46 2.27 -5.96 -3.09
C TRP A 46 0.87 -6.54 -2.95
N VAL A 47 -0.08 -5.79 -2.39
CA VAL A 47 -1.42 -6.31 -2.13
C VAL A 47 -2.43 -5.53 -2.96
N TYR A 48 -3.20 -6.23 -3.79
CA TYR A 48 -4.29 -5.61 -4.55
C TYR A 48 -5.52 -5.43 -3.65
N THR A 49 -5.96 -4.19 -3.52
CA THR A 49 -7.04 -3.77 -2.61
C THR A 49 -8.23 -3.16 -3.35
N ASN A 50 -8.08 -2.90 -4.66
CA ASN A 50 -9.14 -2.35 -5.52
C ASN A 50 -10.09 -3.45 -6.07
N ASP A 51 -10.33 -4.52 -5.30
CA ASP A 51 -11.26 -5.57 -5.69
C ASP A 51 -12.72 -5.08 -5.56
N PRO A 52 -13.62 -5.41 -6.50
CA PRO A 52 -15.05 -5.07 -6.39
C PRO A 52 -15.71 -5.54 -5.08
N SER A 53 -15.25 -6.64 -4.49
CA SER A 53 -15.73 -7.15 -3.19
C SER A 53 -15.43 -6.23 -2.01
N TYR A 54 -14.50 -5.27 -2.19
CA TYR A 54 -14.15 -4.24 -1.21
C TYR A 54 -14.70 -2.87 -1.57
N ARG A 55 -15.62 -2.78 -2.55
CA ARG A 55 -16.34 -1.53 -2.85
C ARG A 55 -17.04 -1.01 -1.60
N GLY A 56 -16.83 0.28 -1.31
CA GLY A 56 -17.36 0.95 -0.11
C GLY A 56 -16.38 1.05 1.05
N LEU A 57 -15.23 0.38 1.01
CA LEU A 57 -14.20 0.47 2.06
C LEU A 57 -13.25 1.68 1.89
N GLU A 58 -13.44 2.50 0.85
CA GLU A 58 -12.67 3.73 0.54
C GLU A 58 -11.13 3.56 0.66
N ILE A 59 -10.62 2.37 0.34
CA ILE A 59 -9.20 2.05 0.47
C ILE A 59 -8.42 2.72 -0.68
N GLY A 60 -7.60 3.71 -0.32
CA GLY A 60 -6.76 4.45 -1.27
C GLY A 60 -5.51 3.69 -1.68
N GLY A 61 -5.62 2.80 -2.66
CA GLY A 61 -4.48 2.22 -3.37
C GLY A 61 -3.92 0.93 -2.78
N ASN A 62 -2.87 0.42 -3.44
CA ASN A 62 -2.34 -0.93 -3.23
C ASN A 62 -1.00 -0.86 -2.46
N PRO A 63 -0.94 -1.32 -1.19
CA PRO A 63 0.26 -1.17 -0.38
C PRO A 63 1.34 -2.19 -0.75
N PHE A 64 2.58 -1.85 -0.39
CA PHE A 64 3.64 -2.83 -0.20
C PHE A 64 3.78 -3.18 1.29
N ILE A 65 3.97 -4.45 1.59
CA ILE A 65 4.10 -4.98 2.96
C ILE A 65 5.42 -5.74 3.08
N CYS A 66 6.18 -5.48 4.16
CA CYS A 66 7.38 -6.25 4.46
C CYS A 66 7.02 -7.57 5.12
N ILE A 67 7.89 -8.58 5.03
CA ILE A 67 7.64 -9.91 5.60
C ILE A 67 7.28 -9.89 7.10
N SER A 68 7.85 -8.96 7.88
CA SER A 68 7.58 -8.86 9.31
C SER A 68 6.22 -8.23 9.65
N CYS A 69 5.62 -7.51 8.71
CA CYS A 69 4.28 -6.95 8.87
C CYS A 69 3.26 -7.66 7.96
N ASP A 70 3.69 -8.71 7.25
CA ASP A 70 2.83 -9.48 6.36
C ASP A 70 1.87 -10.36 7.17
N GLY A 71 0.77 -10.75 6.53
CA GLY A 71 -0.29 -11.50 7.16
C GLY A 71 -1.37 -11.87 6.16
N ASP A 72 -2.54 -12.28 6.66
CA ASP A 72 -3.65 -12.60 5.79
C ASP A 72 -4.10 -11.37 4.99
N LYS A 73 -4.53 -11.59 3.74
CA LYS A 73 -4.99 -10.50 2.87
C LYS A 73 -6.22 -9.80 3.46
N ALA A 74 -7.16 -10.54 4.05
CA ALA A 74 -8.35 -9.97 4.68
C ALA A 74 -7.98 -9.06 5.86
N ASP A 75 -6.99 -9.45 6.66
CA ASP A 75 -6.50 -8.64 7.78
C ASP A 75 -5.89 -7.31 7.31
N ILE A 76 -5.07 -7.37 6.25
CA ILE A 76 -4.47 -6.16 5.66
C ILE A 76 -5.55 -5.21 5.17
N ILE A 77 -6.56 -5.75 4.49
CA ILE A 77 -7.68 -4.97 3.96
C ILE A 77 -8.50 -4.34 5.08
N SER A 78 -8.80 -5.11 6.13
CA SER A 78 -9.51 -4.61 7.31
C SER A 78 -8.77 -3.44 7.97
N ARG A 79 -7.44 -3.57 8.14
CA ARG A 79 -6.59 -2.49 8.69
C ARG A 79 -6.58 -1.25 7.80
N LEU A 80 -6.47 -1.42 6.48
CA LEU A 80 -6.52 -0.30 5.54
C LEU A 80 -7.86 0.42 5.57
N ALA A 81 -8.97 -0.32 5.59
CA ALA A 81 -10.31 0.26 5.66
C ALA A 81 -10.48 1.07 6.95
N LYS A 82 -10.01 0.55 8.08
CA LYS A 82 -10.01 1.28 9.36
C LYS A 82 -9.20 2.58 9.27
N MET A 83 -7.99 2.53 8.71
CA MET A 83 -7.17 3.73 8.55
C MET A 83 -7.79 4.75 7.61
N ALA A 84 -8.44 4.31 6.53
CA ALA A 84 -9.14 5.20 5.61
C ALA A 84 -10.31 5.92 6.32
N GLN A 85 -11.10 5.17 7.10
CA GLN A 85 -12.18 5.74 7.91
C GLN A 85 -11.66 6.75 8.95
N GLU A 86 -10.62 6.39 9.70
CA GLU A 86 -9.99 7.29 10.69
C GLU A 86 -9.43 8.56 10.03
N ALA A 87 -8.81 8.44 8.85
CA ALA A 87 -8.31 9.57 8.10
C ALA A 87 -9.44 10.48 7.61
N LYS A 88 -10.56 9.90 7.16
CA LYS A 88 -11.74 10.66 6.74
C LYS A 88 -12.36 11.44 7.90
N GLU A 89 -12.50 10.81 9.05
CA GLU A 89 -13.01 11.45 10.27
C GLU A 89 -12.06 12.54 10.76
N LYS A 90 -10.74 12.29 10.71
CA LYS A 90 -9.73 13.23 11.19
C LYS A 90 -9.48 14.39 10.24
N TYR A 91 -9.54 14.17 8.94
CA TYR A 91 -9.18 15.15 7.91
C TYR A 91 -10.37 15.53 7.01
N TRP A 92 -11.59 15.46 7.55
CA TRP A 92 -12.83 15.74 6.81
C TRP A 92 -12.80 17.08 6.07
N TRP A 93 -12.19 18.12 6.65
CA TRP A 93 -12.07 19.46 6.06
C TRP A 93 -11.26 19.50 4.76
N PHE A 94 -10.33 18.55 4.56
CA PHE A 94 -9.55 18.43 3.33
C PHE A 94 -10.39 17.77 2.23
N LEU A 95 -11.30 16.86 2.59
CA LEU A 95 -12.17 16.15 1.67
C LEU A 95 -13.38 17.00 1.22
N MET A 96 -13.79 17.98 2.02
CA MET A 96 -14.89 18.91 1.69
C MET A 96 -14.53 19.94 0.60
N ARG A 97 -13.24 20.19 0.32
CA ARG A 97 -12.79 21.20 -0.67
C ARG A 97 -13.01 20.83 -2.14
N TYR A 98 -13.50 19.63 -2.43
CA TYR A 98 -13.82 19.16 -3.78
C TYR A 98 -15.32 18.99 -4.03
N GLY A 99 -16.15 19.49 -3.10
CA GLY A 99 -17.61 19.48 -3.21
C GLY A 99 -18.19 20.88 -3.10
N GLU A 100 -17.88 21.76 -4.05
CA GLU A 100 -18.71 22.89 -4.47
C GLU A 100 -18.81 22.88 -6.00
#